data_AF-A0A0Q9AZM9-F1
#
_entry.id   AF-A0A0Q9AZM9-F1
#
_cell.length_a   1.000
_cell.length_b   1.000
_cell.length_c   1.000
_cell.angle_alpha   90.00
_cell.angle_beta   90.00
_cell.angle_gamma   90.00
#
_symmetry.space_group_name_H-M   'P 1'
#
loop_
_entity.id
_entity.type
_entity.pdbx_description
1 polymer ?
#
loop_
_entity_poly.entity_id
_entity_poly.type
_entity_poly.pdbx_seq_one_letter_code
_entity_poly.pdbx_strand_id
1 'polypeptide(L)'
;MKRAHWEINGTDGDLVITGDTGHLQVGEFSIAGAHGSDAELSRLTVPERYFDPALQGLRGTPAYNVGTACAQIQRDLTEGGSEVPDFAHAARHHRLLDRIERTAEHA
;
A
#
# COMPACT_ATOMS: atom_id res chain seq x y z
N MET A 1 3.85 6.27 18.74
CA MET A 1 3.29 6.09 17.39
C MET A 1 2.88 4.63 17.22
N LYS A 2 1.75 4.32 16.59
CA LYS A 2 1.39 2.93 16.27
C LYS A 2 2.20 2.48 15.04
N ARG A 3 3.02 1.44 15.21
CA ARG A 3 3.76 0.78 14.12
C ARG A 3 2.80 -0.08 13.30
N ALA A 4 3.06 -0.19 11.99
CA ALA A 4 2.33 -1.07 11.10
C ALA A 4 3.06 -2.40 10.92
N HIS A 5 2.28 -3.48 10.93
CA HIS A 5 2.72 -4.83 10.63
C HIS A 5 1.60 -5.52 9.85
N TRP A 6 1.86 -5.89 8.60
CA TRP A 6 0.90 -6.57 7.74
C TRP A 6 1.55 -7.80 7.13
N GLU A 7 0.98 -8.97 7.40
CA GLU A 7 1.39 -10.25 6.83
C GLU A 7 0.41 -10.69 5.75
N ILE A 8 0.94 -11.22 4.66
CA ILE A 8 0.19 -11.83 3.56
C ILE A 8 0.77 -13.22 3.36
N ASN A 9 -0.01 -14.25 3.69
CA ASN A 9 0.41 -15.64 3.57
C ASN A 9 -0.20 -16.24 2.29
N GLY A 10 0.65 -16.58 1.34
CA GLY A 10 0.31 -17.16 0.05
C GLY A 10 0.51 -18.68 0.03
N THR A 11 0.10 -19.32 -1.06
CA THR A 11 0.33 -20.76 -1.26
C THR A 11 1.80 -21.11 -1.50
N ASP A 12 2.56 -20.17 -2.06
CA ASP A 12 3.95 -20.37 -2.48
C ASP A 12 4.94 -19.47 -1.74
N GLY A 13 4.50 -18.79 -0.68
CA GLY A 13 5.35 -17.90 0.08
C GLY A 13 4.58 -16.81 0.84
N ASP A 14 5.33 -16.06 1.64
CA ASP A 14 4.80 -15.08 2.57
C ASP A 14 5.44 -13.70 2.33
N LEU A 15 4.68 -12.65 2.62
CA LEU A 15 5.15 -11.28 2.65
C LEU A 15 4.85 -10.64 4.00
N VAL A 16 5.81 -9.89 4.51
CA VAL A 16 5.67 -9.06 5.71
C VAL A 16 6.02 -7.62 5.35
N ILE A 17 5.03 -6.73 5.53
CA ILE A 17 5.17 -5.29 5.35
C ILE A 17 5.23 -4.62 6.72
N THR A 18 6.29 -3.85 6.97
CA THR A 18 6.51 -3.14 8.24
C THR A 18 6.74 -1.66 8.02
N GLY A 19 6.25 -0.85 8.96
CA GLY A 19 6.43 0.60 8.96
C GLY A 19 6.34 1.19 10.36
N ASP A 20 6.90 2.38 10.54
CA ASP A 20 6.84 3.11 11.81
C ASP A 20 5.49 3.82 12.05
N THR A 21 4.63 3.82 11.03
CA THR A 21 3.31 4.44 11.00
C THR A 21 2.28 3.53 10.31
N GLY A 22 1.02 3.65 10.73
CA GLY A 22 -0.13 3.05 10.04
C GLY A 22 -0.57 3.82 8.78
N HIS A 23 0.06 4.95 8.49
CA HIS A 23 -0.32 5.83 7.39
C HIS A 23 0.43 5.48 6.09
N LEU A 24 -0.08 4.49 5.35
CA LEU A 24 0.51 4.03 4.09
C LEU A 24 0.71 5.14 3.05
N GLN A 25 -0.16 6.14 3.05
CA GLN A 25 -0.11 7.26 2.09
C GLN A 25 1.05 8.24 2.30
N VAL A 26 1.78 8.14 3.43
CA VAL A 26 2.92 9.03 3.76
C VAL A 26 4.12 8.31 4.37
N GLY A 27 3.96 7.08 4.84
CA GLY A 27 5.05 6.30 5.44
C GLY A 27 5.94 5.64 4.41
N GLU A 28 7.18 5.35 4.83
CA GLU A 28 8.09 4.45 4.13
C GLU A 28 8.01 3.06 4.75
N PHE A 29 7.90 2.03 3.93
CA PHE A 29 7.66 0.66 4.38
C PHE A 29 8.77 -0.27 3.88
N SER A 30 9.14 -1.22 4.73
CA SER A 30 10.03 -2.32 4.35
C SER A 30 9.20 -3.57 4.06
N ILE A 31 9.59 -4.28 3.00
CA ILE A 31 8.97 -5.55 2.61
C ILE A 31 10.01 -6.64 2.84
N ALA A 32 9.62 -7.69 3.55
CA ALA A 32 10.34 -8.94 3.61
C ALA A 32 9.49 -10.06 3.02
N GLY A 33 10.12 -11.08 2.44
CA GLY A 33 9.43 -12.22 1.87
C GLY A 33 10.24 -13.50 1.88
N ALA A 34 9.54 -14.62 1.77
CA ALA A 34 10.06 -15.97 1.63
C ALA A 34 9.26 -16.69 0.54
N HIS A 35 9.90 -17.50 -0.28
CA HIS A 35 9.25 -18.21 -1.38
C HIS A 35 9.62 -19.70 -1.41
N GLY A 36 8.64 -20.56 -1.70
CA GLY A 36 8.84 -22.00 -1.84
C GLY A 36 9.42 -22.64 -0.59
N SER A 37 10.68 -23.09 -0.66
CA SER A 37 11.38 -23.77 0.45
C SER A 37 12.26 -22.85 1.29
N ASP A 38 12.16 -21.52 1.11
CA ASP A 38 12.92 -20.57 1.93
C ASP A 38 12.58 -20.76 3.41
N ALA A 39 13.61 -20.89 4.25
CA ALA A 39 13.44 -21.11 5.68
C ALA A 39 13.20 -19.82 6.48
N GLU A 40 13.53 -18.66 5.90
CA GLU A 40 13.47 -17.36 6.58
C GLU A 40 13.01 -16.25 5.62
N LEU A 41 12.34 -15.24 6.17
CA LEU A 41 12.00 -14.01 5.46
C LEU A 41 13.26 -13.19 5.18
N SER A 42 13.42 -12.73 3.95
CA SER A 42 14.52 -11.85 3.52
C SER A 42 14.00 -10.51 3.01
N ARG A 43 14.77 -9.44 3.21
CA ARG A 43 14.37 -8.10 2.75
C ARG A 43 14.31 -8.04 1.23
N LEU A 44 13.19 -7.57 0.69
CA LEU A 44 13.00 -7.36 -0.74
C LEU A 44 13.34 -5.92 -1.10
N THR A 45 14.25 -5.75 -2.08
CA THR A 45 14.51 -4.44 -2.68
C THR A 45 13.35 -4.07 -3.59
N VAL A 46 12.81 -2.86 -3.45
CA VAL A 46 11.81 -2.33 -4.40
C VAL A 46 12.51 -2.02 -5.73
N PRO A 47 12.13 -2.68 -6.83
CA PRO A 47 12.76 -2.43 -8.12
C PRO A 47 12.57 -1.00 -8.62
N GLU A 48 13.60 -0.47 -9.29
CA GLU A 48 13.64 0.92 -9.78
C GLU A 48 12.45 1.30 -10.69
N ARG A 49 11.90 0.32 -11.42
CA ARG A 49 10.73 0.50 -12.31
C ARG A 49 9.45 0.93 -11.60
N TYR A 50 9.35 0.74 -10.27
CA TYR A 50 8.18 1.17 -9.51
C TYR A 50 8.24 2.63 -9.09
N PHE A 51 9.36 3.31 -9.35
CA PHE A 51 9.51 4.71 -9.04
C PHE A 51 9.31 5.57 -10.28
N ASP A 52 8.45 6.58 -10.17
CA ASP A 52 8.27 7.61 -11.19
C ASP A 52 9.53 8.51 -11.30
N PRO A 53 10.19 8.57 -12.47
CA PRO A 53 11.34 9.45 -12.67
C PRO A 53 11.01 10.93 -12.50
N ALA A 54 9.79 11.36 -12.84
CA ALA A 54 9.35 12.76 -12.68
C ALA A 54 9.28 13.19 -11.21
N LEU A 55 9.17 12.22 -10.29
CA LEU A 55 9.09 12.45 -8.85
C LEU A 55 10.41 12.12 -8.13
N GLN A 56 11.53 11.97 -8.85
CA GLN A 56 12.82 11.60 -8.25
C GLN A 56 13.24 12.54 -7.11
N GLY A 57 12.97 13.85 -7.23
CA GLY A 57 13.28 14.85 -6.20
C GLY A 57 12.48 14.69 -4.90
N LEU A 58 11.40 13.91 -4.90
CA LEU A 58 10.58 13.62 -3.72
C LEU A 58 10.91 12.28 -3.08
N ARG A 59 11.82 11.46 -3.67
CA ARG A 59 12.13 10.13 -3.15
C ARG A 59 12.61 10.16 -1.71
N GLY A 60 12.17 9.19 -0.92
CA GLY A 60 12.46 9.10 0.51
C GLY A 60 11.76 10.16 1.37
N THR A 61 10.90 11.01 0.78
CA THR A 61 10.09 11.96 1.54
C THR A 61 8.64 11.46 1.68
N PRO A 62 7.90 11.88 2.73
CA PRO A 62 6.48 11.58 2.86
C PRO A 62 5.61 12.05 1.69
N ALA A 63 6.10 13.02 0.91
CA ALA A 63 5.39 13.55 -0.24
C ALA A 63 5.42 12.62 -1.47
N TYR A 64 6.33 11.64 -1.51
CA TYR A 64 6.48 10.76 -2.67
C TYR A 64 5.20 9.97 -2.99
N ASN A 65 4.62 9.31 -1.99
CA ASN A 65 3.43 8.47 -2.15
C ASN A 65 2.22 9.31 -2.58
N VAL A 66 2.04 10.49 -1.96
CA VAL A 66 0.96 11.42 -2.32
C VAL A 66 1.15 11.97 -3.74
N GLY A 67 2.38 12.37 -4.09
CA GLY A 67 2.72 12.83 -5.43
C GLY A 67 2.45 11.77 -6.49
N THR A 68 2.78 10.50 -6.20
CA THR A 68 2.53 9.37 -7.09
C THR A 68 1.03 9.16 -7.30
N ALA A 69 0.22 9.21 -6.24
CA ALA A 69 -1.24 9.12 -6.34
C ALA A 69 -1.84 10.26 -7.19
N CYS A 70 -1.37 11.50 -7.01
CA CYS A 70 -1.79 12.63 -7.84
C CYS A 70 -1.43 12.44 -9.32
N ALA A 71 -0.22 11.93 -9.61
CA ALA A 71 0.21 11.64 -10.98
C ALA A 71 -0.63 10.52 -11.62
N GLN A 72 -0.98 9.48 -10.87
CA GLN A 72 -1.89 8.42 -11.35
C GLN A 72 -3.29 8.96 -11.64
N ILE A 73 -3.86 9.80 -10.76
CA ILE A 73 -5.14 10.47 -11.00
C ILE A 73 -5.09 11.30 -12.29
N GLN A 74 -4.03 12.09 -12.47
CA GLN A 74 -3.86 12.90 -13.68
C GLN A 74 -3.85 12.02 -14.94
N ARG A 75 -3.09 10.92 -14.93
CA ARG A 75 -3.03 9.98 -16.07
C ARG A 75 -4.39 9.39 -16.39
N ASP A 76 -5.12 8.90 -15.39
CA ASP A 76 -6.46 8.34 -15.58
C ASP A 76 -7.41 9.38 -16.22
N LEU A 77 -7.35 10.64 -15.78
CA LEU A 77 -8.18 11.72 -16.34
C LEU A 77 -7.79 12.10 -17.78
N THR A 78 -6.50 12.06 -18.13
CA THR A 78 -6.04 12.47 -19.46
C THR A 78 -6.08 11.35 -20.50
N GLU A 79 -5.91 10.11 -20.05
CA GLU A 79 -5.77 8.93 -20.92
C GLU A 79 -7.02 8.02 -20.90
N GLY A 80 -7.98 8.28 -19.99
CA GLY A 80 -9.20 7.48 -19.85
C GLY A 80 -8.98 6.17 -19.08
N GLY A 81 -8.03 6.17 -18.14
CA GLY A 81 -7.65 5.01 -17.32
C GLY A 81 -8.54 4.79 -16.08
N SER A 82 -8.20 3.74 -15.33
CA SER A 82 -8.85 3.39 -14.04
C SER A 82 -7.85 2.74 -13.08
N GLU A 83 -6.60 3.19 -13.13
CA GLU A 83 -5.52 2.74 -12.24
C GLU A 83 -5.84 3.10 -10.78
N VAL A 84 -6.40 4.27 -10.52
CA VAL A 84 -6.70 4.73 -9.16
C VAL A 84 -8.11 4.34 -8.69
N PRO A 85 -8.30 4.12 -7.37
CA PRO A 85 -9.63 3.91 -6.81
C PRO A 85 -10.57 5.11 -7.04
N ASP A 86 -11.79 4.82 -7.46
CA ASP A 86 -12.86 5.80 -7.64
C ASP A 86 -13.81 5.86 -6.42
N PHE A 87 -14.90 6.65 -6.55
CA PHE A 87 -15.93 6.74 -5.51
C PHE A 87 -16.69 5.42 -5.27
N ALA A 88 -16.79 4.53 -6.27
CA ALA A 88 -17.42 3.23 -6.06
C ALA A 88 -16.55 2.34 -5.15
N HIS A 89 -15.21 2.43 -5.28
CA HIS A 89 -14.27 1.81 -4.34
C HIS A 89 -14.43 2.39 -2.93
N ALA A 90 -14.50 3.71 -2.79
CA ALA A 90 -14.70 4.37 -1.50
C ALA A 90 -16.02 3.91 -0.83
N ALA A 91 -17.14 3.88 -1.57
CA ALA A 91 -18.43 3.45 -1.04
C ALA A 91 -18.43 1.97 -0.61
N ARG A 92 -17.72 1.09 -1.32
CA ARG A 92 -17.52 -0.30 -0.91
C ARG A 92 -16.67 -0.39 0.35
N HIS A 93 -15.60 0.39 0.45
CA HIS A 93 -14.75 0.43 1.64
C HIS A 93 -15.51 0.92 2.87
N HIS A 94 -16.27 2.01 2.77
CA HIS A 94 -17.07 2.53 3.88
C HIS A 94 -18.14 1.54 4.36
N ARG A 95 -18.80 0.81 3.46
CA ARG A 95 -19.75 -0.25 3.84
C ARG A 95 -19.08 -1.39 4.62
N LEU A 96 -17.82 -1.70 4.33
CA LEU A 96 -17.07 -2.69 5.10
C LEU A 96 -16.77 -2.17 6.51
N LEU A 97 -16.26 -0.94 6.63
CA LEU A 97 -15.97 -0.31 7.92
C LEU A 97 -17.21 -0.23 8.81
N ASP A 98 -18.34 0.21 8.25
CA ASP A 98 -19.63 0.30 8.91
C ASP A 98 -20.14 -1.06 9.43
N ARG A 99 -19.90 -2.15 8.70
CA ARG A 99 -20.21 -3.51 9.18
C ARG A 99 -19.32 -3.94 10.35
N ILE A 100 -18.03 -3.61 10.30
CA ILE A 100 -17.07 -3.93 11.36
C ILE A 100 -17.46 -3.17 12.64
N GLU A 101 -17.75 -1.88 12.52
CA GLU A 101 -18.15 -1.01 13.64
C GLU A 101 -19.41 -1.53 14.34
N ARG A 102 -20.50 -1.77 13.59
CA ARG A 102 -21.72 -2.37 14.16
C ARG A 102 -21.49 -3.72 14.84
N THR A 103 -20.61 -4.55 14.28
CA THR A 103 -20.34 -5.86 14.88
C THR A 103 -19.59 -5.71 16.20
N ALA A 104 -18.65 -4.76 16.28
CA ALA A 104 -17.87 -4.49 17.48
C ALA A 104 -18.73 -3.88 18.62
N GLU A 105 -19.75 -3.09 18.29
CA GLU A 105 -20.69 -2.53 19.28
C GLU A 105 -21.62 -3.60 19.90
N HIS A 106 -21.77 -4.74 19.25
CA HIS A 106 -22.63 -5.85 19.68
C HIS A 106 -21.85 -7.08 20.20
N ALA A 107 -20.51 -6.98 20.33
CA ALA A 107 -19.64 -8.02 20.88
C ALA A 107 -19.35 -7.79 22.37
#